data_AF-A0A9Q1CH43-F1
#
_entry.id   AF-A0A9Q1CH43-F1
#
_cell.length_a   1.000
_cell.length_b   1.000
_cell.length_c   1.000
_cell.angle_alpha   90.00
_cell.angle_beta   90.00
_cell.angle_gamma   90.00
#
_symmetry.space_group_name_H-M   'P 1'
#
loop_
_entity.id
_entity.type
_entity.pdbx_description
1 polymer ?
#
loop_
_entity_poly.entity_id
_entity_poly.type
_entity_poly.pdbx_seq_one_letter_code
_entity_poly.pdbx_strand_id
1 'polypeptide(L)'
;MVQQLKYDPVIHGRRAVYSTFDGIFEDEAYSWRRIFMVYVFAVRLAKYCQTQGRGKIVVENVGRYAGDYVACHLKHWIEEQGGWVFSGAGTWGGAWRARATNEKSLKILR
;
A
#
# COMPACT_ATOMS: atom_id res chain seq x y z
N MET A 1 7.27 -6.41 -14.93
CA MET A 1 6.17 -7.41 -14.89
C MET A 1 4.95 -6.84 -14.18
N VAL A 2 4.03 -6.17 -14.90
CA VAL A 2 2.66 -5.85 -14.42
C VAL A 2 1.73 -5.97 -15.63
N GLN A 3 1.71 -7.14 -16.29
CA GLN A 3 0.92 -7.35 -17.50
C GLN A 3 -0.05 -8.55 -17.42
N GLN A 4 -0.21 -9.18 -16.24
CA GLN A 4 -1.10 -10.35 -16.09
C GLN A 4 -2.16 -10.23 -14.99
N LEU A 5 -2.33 -9.08 -14.34
CA LEU A 5 -3.38 -8.95 -13.33
C LEU A 5 -4.75 -8.79 -14.00
N LYS A 6 -5.44 -9.91 -14.25
CA LYS A 6 -6.85 -9.93 -14.65
C LYS A 6 -7.74 -9.68 -13.43
N TYR A 7 -7.69 -8.46 -12.88
CA TYR A 7 -8.59 -8.08 -11.80
C TYR A 7 -9.91 -7.55 -12.37
N ASP A 8 -11.01 -8.04 -11.82
CA ASP A 8 -12.36 -7.57 -12.11
C ASP A 8 -13.04 -7.31 -10.76
N PRO A 9 -13.43 -6.07 -10.48
CA PRO A 9 -13.97 -5.69 -9.17
C PRO A 9 -15.31 -6.35 -8.84
N VAL A 10 -16.09 -6.78 -9.84
CA VAL A 10 -17.39 -7.44 -9.67
C VAL A 10 -17.19 -8.93 -9.39
N ILE A 11 -16.27 -9.58 -10.13
CA ILE A 11 -16.01 -11.02 -10.00
C ILE A 11 -15.12 -11.33 -8.79
N HIS A 12 -14.06 -10.54 -8.62
CA HIS A 12 -13.00 -10.82 -7.64
C HIS A 12 -13.19 -10.03 -6.34
N GLY A 13 -13.52 -8.75 -6.47
CA GLY A 13 -13.83 -7.85 -5.36
C GLY A 13 -12.83 -7.90 -4.20
N ARG A 14 -13.35 -7.78 -2.97
CA ARG A 14 -12.56 -7.75 -1.73
C ARG A 14 -11.69 -9.00 -1.53
N ARG A 15 -12.21 -10.18 -1.88
CA ARG A 15 -11.56 -11.47 -1.60
C ARG A 15 -10.21 -11.59 -2.29
N ALA A 16 -10.11 -11.21 -3.56
CA ALA A 16 -8.83 -11.27 -4.28
C ALA A 16 -7.84 -10.22 -3.80
N VAL A 17 -8.33 -9.04 -3.39
CA VAL A 17 -7.49 -8.01 -2.79
C VAL A 17 -6.88 -8.52 -1.49
N TYR A 18 -7.68 -9.14 -0.62
CA TYR A 18 -7.20 -9.69 0.65
C TYR A 18 -6.23 -10.85 0.44
N SER A 19 -6.55 -11.78 -0.45
CA SER A 19 -5.62 -12.88 -0.79
C SER A 19 -4.27 -12.37 -1.32
N THR A 20 -4.26 -11.25 -2.03
CA THR A 20 -3.00 -10.61 -2.46
C THR A 20 -2.24 -10.02 -1.27
N PHE A 21 -2.95 -9.42 -0.31
CA PHE A 21 -2.33 -8.89 0.90
C PHE A 21 -1.82 -9.99 1.83
N ASP A 22 -2.54 -11.10 1.96
CA ASP A 22 -2.08 -12.27 2.72
C ASP A 22 -0.76 -12.79 2.15
N GLY A 23 -0.61 -12.83 0.82
CA GLY A 23 0.66 -13.16 0.17
C GLY A 23 1.82 -12.18 0.45
N ILE A 24 1.55 -10.94 0.88
CA ILE A 24 2.60 -10.00 1.33
C ILE A 24 3.15 -10.41 2.72
N PHE A 25 2.38 -11.15 3.50
CA PHE A 25 2.68 -11.51 4.90
C PHE A 25 2.71 -13.03 5.13
N GLU A 26 2.88 -13.83 4.08
CA GLU A 26 2.86 -15.30 4.14
C GLU A 26 3.92 -15.89 5.09
N ASP A 27 5.02 -15.17 5.31
CA ASP A 27 6.11 -15.53 6.22
C ASP A 27 5.96 -14.92 7.63
N GLU A 28 4.79 -14.37 7.97
CA GLU A 28 4.48 -13.68 9.23
C GLU A 28 5.41 -12.49 9.55
N ALA A 29 6.23 -12.04 8.59
CA ALA A 29 7.19 -10.97 8.80
C ALA A 29 6.52 -9.59 8.62
N TYR A 30 5.89 -9.09 9.67
CA TYR A 30 5.30 -7.76 9.67
C TYR A 30 6.37 -6.66 9.66
N SER A 31 6.18 -5.65 8.81
CA SER A 31 7.04 -4.48 8.75
C SER A 31 6.31 -3.27 8.17
N TRP A 32 6.71 -2.06 8.57
CA TRP A 32 6.18 -0.81 8.02
C TRP A 32 6.26 -0.77 6.50
N ARG A 33 7.35 -1.27 5.91
CA ARG A 33 7.51 -1.33 4.44
C ARG A 33 6.40 -2.15 3.79
N ARG A 34 6.07 -3.32 4.34
CA ARG A 34 5.02 -4.19 3.81
C ARG A 34 3.62 -3.60 4.02
N ILE A 35 3.37 -2.94 5.14
CA ILE A 35 2.14 -2.14 5.35
C ILE A 35 2.01 -1.06 4.28
N PHE A 36 3.08 -0.32 3.96
CA PHE A 36 3.03 0.63 2.85
C PHE A 36 2.82 -0.03 1.49
N MET A 37 3.32 -1.26 1.28
CA MET A 37 3.06 -2.02 0.05
C MET A 37 1.56 -2.32 -0.14
N VAL A 38 0.81 -2.59 0.94
CA VAL A 38 -0.66 -2.75 0.89
C VAL A 38 -1.31 -1.51 0.29
N TYR A 39 -0.98 -0.31 0.80
CA TYR A 39 -1.55 0.94 0.27
C TYR A 39 -1.07 1.27 -1.15
N VAL A 40 0.21 1.05 -1.46
CA VAL A 40 0.75 1.27 -2.81
C VAL A 40 0.05 0.35 -3.82
N PHE A 41 -0.17 -0.92 -3.45
CA PHE A 41 -0.92 -1.85 -4.27
C PHE A 41 -2.36 -1.38 -4.47
N ALA A 42 -3.05 -0.99 -3.40
CA ALA A 42 -4.42 -0.48 -3.47
C ALA A 42 -4.53 0.73 -4.40
N VAL A 43 -3.60 1.68 -4.32
CA VAL A 43 -3.56 2.85 -5.22
C VAL A 43 -3.32 2.43 -6.67
N ARG A 44 -2.41 1.50 -6.93
CA ARG A 44 -2.15 0.99 -8.29
C ARG A 44 -3.37 0.27 -8.85
N LEU A 45 -4.05 -0.52 -8.03
CA LEU A 45 -5.26 -1.24 -8.41
C LEU A 45 -6.44 -0.30 -8.65
N ALA A 46 -6.59 0.73 -7.81
CA ALA A 46 -7.59 1.78 -7.95
C ALA A 46 -7.37 2.56 -9.27
N LYS A 47 -6.12 2.95 -9.57
CA LYS A 47 -5.76 3.56 -10.86
C LYS A 47 -6.03 2.64 -12.04
N TYR A 48 -5.70 1.35 -11.93
CA TYR A 48 -6.03 0.37 -12.95
C TYR A 48 -7.54 0.33 -13.21
N CYS A 49 -8.37 0.22 -12.16
CA CYS A 49 -9.82 0.24 -12.28
C CYS A 49 -10.33 1.52 -12.98
N GLN A 50 -9.77 2.68 -12.63
CA GLN A 50 -10.12 3.95 -13.27
C GLN A 50 -9.77 3.94 -14.77
N THR A 51 -8.59 3.45 -15.16
CA THR A 51 -8.20 3.35 -16.57
C THR A 51 -9.05 2.37 -17.39
N GLN A 52 -9.67 1.39 -16.72
CA GLN A 52 -10.60 0.45 -17.32
C GLN A 52 -12.06 0.97 -17.33
N GLY A 53 -12.27 2.27 -17.07
CA GLY A 53 -13.59 2.89 -17.09
C GLY A 53 -14.51 2.44 -15.95
N ARG A 54 -13.97 1.87 -14.86
CA ARG A 54 -14.79 1.45 -13.70
C ARG A 54 -15.24 2.67 -12.91
N GLY A 55 -16.46 2.61 -12.38
CA GLY A 55 -17.09 3.72 -11.67
C GLY A 55 -16.35 4.11 -10.38
N LYS A 56 -16.54 5.37 -9.94
CA LYS A 56 -15.90 5.97 -8.76
C LYS A 56 -16.05 5.12 -7.48
N ILE A 57 -17.22 4.51 -7.27
CA ILE A 57 -17.52 3.64 -6.12
C ILE A 57 -16.54 2.45 -6.04
N VAL A 58 -16.17 1.87 -7.19
CA VAL A 58 -15.22 0.75 -7.23
C VAL A 58 -13.83 1.19 -6.77
N VAL A 59 -13.40 2.37 -7.21
CA VAL A 59 -12.09 2.94 -6.86
C VAL A 59 -12.03 3.24 -5.35
N GLU A 60 -13.10 3.82 -4.79
CA GLU A 60 -13.24 4.06 -3.36
C GLU A 60 -13.25 2.76 -2.54
N ASN A 61 -13.94 1.73 -3.03
CA ASN A 61 -14.00 0.42 -2.38
C ASN A 61 -12.62 -0.23 -2.26
N VAL A 62 -11.73 -0.10 -3.25
CA VAL A 62 -10.35 -0.63 -3.16
C VAL A 62 -9.57 0.04 -2.02
N GLY A 63 -9.71 1.35 -1.85
CA GLY A 63 -9.11 2.08 -0.73
C GLY A 63 -9.66 1.61 0.61
N ARG A 64 -10.98 1.41 0.69
CA ARG A 64 -11.65 0.87 1.88
C ARG A 64 -11.17 -0.53 2.22
N TYR A 65 -11.01 -1.41 1.23
CA TYR A 65 -10.50 -2.78 1.46
C TYR A 65 -9.09 -2.76 2.07
N ALA A 66 -8.20 -1.88 1.61
CA ALA A 66 -6.88 -1.75 2.20
C ALA A 66 -6.93 -1.24 3.64
N GLY A 67 -7.76 -0.22 3.91
CA GLY A 67 -7.98 0.30 5.27
C GLY A 67 -8.54 -0.76 6.21
N ASP A 68 -9.60 -1.47 5.79
CA ASP A 68 -10.23 -2.55 6.55
C ASP A 68 -9.23 -3.69 6.81
N TYR A 69 -8.42 -4.07 5.82
CA TYR A 69 -7.41 -5.12 5.97
C TYR A 69 -6.39 -4.77 7.06
N VAL A 70 -5.80 -3.57 6.98
CA VAL A 70 -4.79 -3.11 7.94
C VAL A 70 -5.38 -2.97 9.33
N ALA A 71 -6.60 -2.43 9.45
CA ALA A 71 -7.28 -2.25 10.72
C ALA A 71 -7.65 -3.59 11.39
N CYS A 72 -8.02 -4.61 10.62
CA CYS A 72 -8.42 -5.91 11.17
C CYS A 72 -7.23 -6.84 11.44
N HIS A 73 -6.22 -6.85 10.56
CA HIS A 73 -5.16 -7.87 10.61
C HIS A 73 -3.85 -7.35 11.19
N LEU A 74 -3.57 -6.05 11.05
CA LEU A 74 -2.25 -5.48 11.40
C LEU A 74 -2.31 -4.54 12.60
N LYS A 75 -3.51 -4.30 13.15
CA LYS A 75 -3.72 -3.38 14.28
C LYS A 75 -2.83 -3.72 15.47
N HIS A 76 -2.81 -4.99 15.89
CA HIS A 76 -2.04 -5.40 17.07
C HIS A 76 -0.55 -5.09 16.90
N TRP A 77 0.04 -5.52 15.78
CA TRP A 77 1.44 -5.20 15.47
C TRP A 77 1.69 -3.69 15.41
N ILE A 78 0.79 -2.92 14.77
CA ILE A 78 0.92 -1.46 14.69
C ILE A 78 0.92 -0.83 16.08
N GLU A 79 0.06 -1.30 16.99
CA GLU A 79 0.01 -0.83 18.37
C GLU A 79 1.30 -1.16 19.14
N GLU A 80 1.86 -2.36 18.95
CA GLU A 80 3.18 -2.74 19.51
C GLU A 80 4.32 -1.85 19.01
N GLN A 81 4.23 -1.32 17.79
CA GLN A 81 5.20 -0.38 17.24
C GLN A 81 4.99 1.08 17.69
N GLY A 82 4.09 1.35 18.64
CA GLY A 82 3.78 2.71 19.10
C GLY A 82 2.76 3.44 18.22
N GLY A 83 2.01 2.69 17.40
CA GLY A 83 0.93 3.20 16.57
C GLY A 83 1.39 4.01 15.36
N TRP A 84 0.43 4.66 14.70
CA TRP A 84 0.71 5.53 13.55
C TRP A 84 1.43 6.83 13.93
N VAL A 85 1.34 7.29 15.20
CA VAL A 85 1.92 8.57 15.65
C VAL A 85 3.44 8.53 15.69
N PHE A 86 4.04 7.37 16.02
CA PHE A 86 5.50 7.20 15.98
C PHE A 86 6.08 7.28 14.56
N SER A 87 5.25 7.16 13.52
CA SER A 87 5.66 7.39 12.12
C SER A 87 5.75 8.87 11.74
N GLY A 88 5.12 9.77 12.52
CA GLY A 88 5.02 11.21 12.24
C GLY A 88 6.04 12.08 12.96
N ALA A 89 6.59 11.64 14.10
CA ALA A 89 7.50 12.43 14.92
C ALA A 89 8.82 11.68 15.18
N GLY A 90 9.65 11.51 14.14
CA GLY A 90 11.04 11.11 14.40
C GLY A 90 11.85 10.56 13.23
N THR A 91 11.32 9.71 12.34
CA THR A 91 12.25 8.92 11.50
C THR A 91 11.84 8.68 10.04
N TRP A 92 10.56 8.82 9.66
CA TRP A 92 10.14 8.48 8.28
C TRP A 92 9.96 9.70 7.37
N GLY A 93 9.33 10.78 7.82
CA GLY A 93 9.17 12.00 7.00
C GLY A 93 10.49 12.74 6.67
N GLY A 94 11.51 12.59 7.51
CA GLY A 94 12.84 13.17 7.30
C GLY A 94 13.75 12.29 6.43
N ALA A 95 13.78 10.99 6.68
CA ALA A 95 14.70 10.07 5.99
C ALA A 95 14.39 9.89 4.50
N TRP A 96 13.11 9.86 4.11
CA TRP A 96 12.72 9.70 2.70
C TRP A 96 12.95 11.00 1.91
N ARG A 97 12.72 12.16 2.53
CA ARG A 97 13.07 13.46 1.94
C ARG A 97 14.58 13.59 1.77
N ALA A 98 15.38 13.29 2.80
CA ALA A 98 16.85 13.32 2.71
C ALA A 98 17.39 12.42 1.59
N ARG A 99 16.83 11.22 1.42
CA ARG A 99 17.25 10.28 0.37
C ARG A 99 16.84 10.73 -1.03
N ALA A 100 15.66 11.33 -1.19
CA ALA A 100 15.19 11.89 -2.47
C ALA A 100 15.96 13.15 -2.89
N THR A 101 16.43 13.96 -1.94
CA THR A 101 17.27 15.14 -2.23
C THR A 101 18.67 14.72 -2.68
N ASN A 102 19.29 13.73 -2.04
CA ASN A 102 20.61 13.23 -2.43
C ASN A 102 20.63 12.62 -3.83
N GLU A 103 19.55 11.95 -4.26
CA GLU A 103 19.46 11.38 -5.60
C GLU A 103 19.29 12.45 -6.70
N LYS A 104 18.69 13.60 -6.38
CA LYS A 104 18.63 14.76 -7.28
C LYS A 104 19.97 15.50 -7.36
N SER A 105 20.70 15.63 -6.26
CA SER A 105 22.01 16.28 -6.24
C SER A 105 23.08 15.52 -7.04
N LEU A 106 23.01 14.18 -7.08
CA LEU A 106 23.91 13.34 -7.88
C LEU A 106 23.66 13.41 -9.40
N LYS A 107 22.50 13.89 -9.83
CA LYS A 107 22.15 14.07 -11.26
C LYS A 107 22.52 15.46 -11.80
N ILE A 108 22.94 16.39 -10.94
CA ILE A 108 23.37 17.75 -11.32
C ILE A 108 24.90 17.81 -11.51
N LEU A 109 25.62 16.77 -11.08
CA LEU A 109 27.09 16.66 -11.17
C LEU A 109 27.56 15.59 -12.19
N ARG A 110 26.77 15.30 -13.22
CA ARG A 110 27.18 14.48 -14.37
C ARG A 110 26.97 15.23 -15.67
#